data_AF-A0A5A9N1Q2-F1
#
_entry.id   AF-A0A5A9N1Q2-F1
#
_cell.length_a   1.000
_cell.length_b   1.000
_cell.length_c   1.000
_cell.angle_alpha   90.00
_cell.angle_beta   90.00
_cell.angle_gamma   90.00
#
_symmetry.space_group_name_H-M   'P 1'
#
loop_
_entity.id
_entity.type
_entity.pdbx_description
1 polymer ?
#
loop_
_entity_poly.entity_id
_entity_poly.type
_entity_poly.pdbx_seq_one_letter_code
_entity_poly.pdbx_strand_id
1 'polypeptide(L)'
;MRVRIILAVLALISLQSSSAYLEVKGPSEPVLEGQDVTLECVDTDSKLNMSSVHFERYSKYMRNWYRLQADDVYLYRRCFMYDVDVRREEGKILVLISSIQSWSEGPYRCVSENSSAADNSSESLSIPIHYMREVSVHRAGLGYLTRYFNQVEELKVRLGDDVQLECSTSASEKPDYFWTKEGEDWVLSANKLKLEKVTRQDGGRYTCTAQSPTVQSLMKKRTVRVTVLPENAAWYESTAGQVILTVSCVGFVLVLIGISMITYLCRRASQRNCKGPIDDRSQKKPIYKNSVESLPSTSSDKQPLV
;
A
#
# COMPACT_ATOMS: atom_id res chain seq x y z
N MET A 1 -53.40 24.57 -25.23
CA MET A 1 -53.25 23.34 -24.41
C MET A 1 -51.83 23.09 -23.87
N ARG A 2 -50.72 23.37 -24.59
CA ARG A 2 -49.37 22.92 -24.16
C ARG A 2 -48.78 23.55 -22.88
N VAL A 3 -49.22 24.75 -22.47
CA VAL A 3 -48.62 25.47 -21.32
C VAL A 3 -48.92 24.84 -19.95
N ARG A 4 -50.12 24.28 -19.75
CA ARG A 4 -50.52 23.71 -18.44
C ARG A 4 -49.77 22.42 -18.07
N ILE A 5 -49.19 21.72 -19.04
CA ILE A 5 -48.45 20.46 -18.82
C ILE A 5 -47.06 20.74 -18.22
N ILE A 6 -46.40 21.83 -18.63
CA ILE A 6 -45.06 22.18 -18.16
C ILE A 6 -45.06 22.55 -16.66
N LEU A 7 -46.11 23.27 -16.21
CA LEU A 7 -46.29 23.60 -14.80
C LEU A 7 -46.52 22.36 -13.91
N ALA A 8 -47.21 21.33 -14.42
CA ALA A 8 -47.39 20.07 -13.69
C ALA A 8 -46.07 19.31 -13.54
N VAL A 9 -45.20 19.32 -14.55
CA VAL A 9 -43.86 18.70 -14.47
C VAL A 9 -42.96 19.46 -13.49
N LEU A 10 -42.96 20.80 -13.51
CA LEU A 10 -42.16 21.59 -12.57
C LEU A 10 -42.65 21.45 -11.12
N ALA A 11 -43.96 21.34 -10.88
CA ALA A 11 -44.52 21.10 -9.55
C ALA A 11 -44.21 19.70 -8.97
N LEU A 12 -43.91 18.72 -9.83
CA LEU A 12 -43.49 17.36 -9.42
C LEU A 12 -41.98 17.25 -9.14
N ILE A 13 -41.16 18.18 -9.63
CA ILE A 13 -39.70 18.18 -9.40
C ILE A 13 -39.34 18.79 -8.02
N SER A 14 -40.26 19.54 -7.41
CA SER A 14 -40.03 20.25 -6.13
C SER A 14 -40.59 19.55 -4.87
N LEU A 15 -41.10 18.33 -4.97
CA LEU A 15 -41.76 17.60 -3.86
C LEU A 15 -41.30 16.14 -3.73
N GLN A 16 -39.99 15.90 -3.90
CA GLN A 16 -39.37 14.62 -3.51
C GLN A 16 -38.11 14.83 -2.66
N SER A 17 -38.22 15.69 -1.65
CA SER A 17 -37.41 15.56 -0.44
C SER A 17 -37.89 14.31 0.32
N SER A 18 -37.10 13.24 0.30
CA SER A 18 -37.17 12.20 1.33
C SER A 18 -36.91 12.88 2.68
N SER A 19 -37.95 13.06 3.48
CA SER A 19 -37.86 13.70 4.79
C SER A 19 -37.29 12.71 5.80
N ALA A 20 -36.01 12.36 5.62
CA ALA A 20 -35.25 11.60 6.59
C ALA A 20 -35.16 12.43 7.88
N TYR A 21 -35.79 11.95 8.94
CA TYR A 21 -35.83 12.64 10.23
C TYR A 21 -34.43 12.86 10.82
N LEU A 22 -33.50 11.95 10.51
CA LEU A 22 -32.11 11.97 10.97
C LEU A 22 -31.20 12.70 9.97
N GLU A 23 -30.45 13.69 10.45
CA GLU A 23 -29.43 14.42 9.70
C GLU A 23 -28.04 14.16 10.33
N VAL A 24 -27.04 13.80 9.53
CA VAL A 24 -25.65 13.63 9.97
C VAL A 24 -24.79 14.81 9.51
N LYS A 25 -24.13 15.44 10.46
CA LYS A 25 -23.26 16.62 10.30
C LYS A 25 -21.80 16.24 10.56
N GLY A 26 -20.93 16.77 9.72
CA GLY A 26 -19.48 16.63 9.84
C GLY A 26 -18.78 17.94 10.19
N PRO A 27 -17.45 17.92 10.32
CA PRO A 27 -16.66 19.13 10.52
C PRO A 27 -16.80 20.11 9.35
N SER A 28 -16.79 21.41 9.66
CA SER A 28 -16.88 22.48 8.64
C SER A 28 -15.54 22.82 7.98
N GLU A 29 -14.42 22.38 8.56
CA GLU A 29 -13.07 22.58 8.02
C GLU A 29 -12.53 21.30 7.35
N PRO A 30 -11.58 21.40 6.39
CA PRO A 30 -10.97 20.24 5.75
C PRO A 30 -10.21 19.37 6.75
N VAL A 31 -10.58 18.08 6.83
CA VAL A 31 -9.97 17.13 7.76
C VAL A 31 -8.60 16.69 7.28
N LEU A 32 -7.58 16.85 8.12
CA LEU A 32 -6.25 16.30 7.93
C LEU A 32 -6.11 14.94 8.64
N GLU A 33 -5.32 14.04 8.04
CA GLU A 33 -4.98 12.77 8.68
C GLU A 33 -4.22 12.98 10.00
N GLY A 34 -4.67 12.30 11.06
CA GLY A 34 -4.16 12.42 12.42
C GLY A 34 -4.89 13.43 13.31
N GLN A 35 -5.90 14.15 12.80
CA GLN A 35 -6.78 14.99 13.64
C GLN A 35 -7.91 14.18 14.30
N ASP A 36 -8.39 14.65 15.45
CA ASP A 36 -9.61 14.12 16.06
C ASP A 36 -10.84 14.77 15.41
N VAL A 37 -11.87 13.98 15.07
CA VAL A 37 -13.05 14.46 14.34
C VAL A 37 -14.33 14.07 15.05
N THR A 38 -15.17 15.05 15.36
CA THR A 38 -16.54 14.83 15.87
C THR A 38 -17.55 14.82 14.73
N LEU A 39 -18.40 13.80 14.68
CA LEU A 39 -19.62 13.76 13.87
C LEU A 39 -20.83 13.97 14.77
N GLU A 40 -21.79 14.76 14.31
CA GLU A 40 -23.04 15.03 15.02
C GLU A 40 -24.20 14.40 14.25
N CYS A 41 -25.20 13.91 14.98
CA CYS A 41 -26.42 13.34 14.43
C CYS A 41 -27.62 13.88 15.21
N VAL A 42 -28.52 14.55 14.51
CA VAL A 42 -29.71 15.20 15.07
C VAL A 42 -30.98 14.59 14.48
N ASP A 43 -32.07 14.66 15.23
CA ASP A 43 -33.43 14.49 14.69
C ASP A 43 -34.05 15.87 14.50
N THR A 44 -34.23 16.25 13.25
CA THR A 44 -34.76 17.56 12.81
C THR A 44 -36.17 17.82 13.34
N ASP A 45 -36.94 16.76 13.58
CA ASP A 45 -38.34 16.83 14.03
C ASP A 45 -38.51 16.54 15.53
N SER A 46 -37.47 16.05 16.22
CA SER A 46 -37.50 15.62 17.64
C SER A 46 -38.63 14.62 17.97
N LYS A 47 -38.90 13.68 17.06
CA LYS A 47 -39.92 12.63 17.16
C LYS A 47 -39.34 11.25 17.53
N LEU A 48 -38.05 11.04 17.30
CA LEU A 48 -37.33 9.79 17.54
C LEU A 48 -36.71 9.77 18.94
N ASN A 49 -36.73 8.58 19.56
CA ASN A 49 -35.95 8.36 20.77
C ASN A 49 -34.46 8.21 20.42
N MET A 50 -33.65 9.21 20.79
CA MET A 50 -32.20 9.20 20.59
C MET A 50 -31.45 8.09 21.35
N SER A 51 -32.09 7.34 22.25
CA SER A 51 -31.48 6.12 22.82
C SER A 51 -31.42 4.96 21.83
N SER A 52 -32.33 4.88 20.85
CA SER A 52 -32.43 3.81 19.84
C SER A 52 -31.82 4.18 18.48
N VAL A 53 -31.04 5.26 18.41
CA VAL A 53 -30.27 5.65 17.23
C VAL A 53 -28.79 5.27 17.42
N HIS A 54 -28.13 4.82 16.36
CA HIS A 54 -26.69 4.55 16.34
C HIS A 54 -26.06 5.04 15.04
N PHE A 55 -24.75 5.31 15.08
CA PHE A 55 -23.97 5.55 13.87
C PHE A 55 -23.56 4.24 13.20
N GLU A 56 -23.57 4.25 11.88
CA GLU A 56 -22.99 3.22 11.03
C GLU A 56 -22.02 3.82 10.02
N ARG A 57 -21.02 3.03 9.64
CA ARG A 57 -20.12 3.34 8.53
C ARG A 57 -20.09 2.19 7.52
N TYR A 58 -20.00 2.52 6.24
CA TYR A 58 -19.88 1.51 5.19
C TYR A 58 -18.44 1.03 5.03
N SER A 59 -18.22 -0.28 5.05
CA SER A 59 -16.92 -0.88 4.73
C SER A 59 -16.87 -1.29 3.26
N LYS A 60 -16.09 -0.54 2.45
CA LYS A 60 -15.79 -0.90 1.04
C LYS A 60 -15.20 -2.32 0.91
N TYR A 61 -14.52 -2.83 1.94
CA TYR A 61 -13.96 -4.19 1.98
C TYR A 61 -15.00 -5.27 2.32
N MET A 62 -15.82 -5.05 3.36
CA MET A 62 -16.84 -6.04 3.77
C MET A 62 -18.12 -5.97 2.94
N ARG A 63 -18.29 -4.90 2.14
CA ARG A 63 -19.50 -4.57 1.36
C ARG A 63 -20.78 -4.49 2.21
N ASN A 64 -20.63 -4.06 3.47
CA ASN A 64 -21.72 -3.89 4.41
C ASN A 64 -21.48 -2.68 5.33
N TRP A 65 -22.56 -2.19 5.92
CA TRP A 65 -22.52 -1.26 7.04
C TRP A 65 -22.13 -1.99 8.33
N TYR A 66 -21.47 -1.28 9.25
CA TYR A 66 -21.17 -1.74 10.60
C TYR A 66 -21.35 -0.60 11.59
N ARG A 67 -21.75 -0.94 12.82
CA ARG A 67 -22.00 0.01 13.92
C ARG A 67 -20.67 0.64 14.39
N LEU A 68 -20.74 1.90 14.79
CA LEU A 68 -19.67 2.57 15.53
C LEU A 68 -20.05 2.60 17.02
N GLN A 69 -19.41 1.74 17.81
CA GLN A 69 -19.59 1.64 19.26
C GLN A 69 -18.26 1.20 19.92
N ALA A 70 -17.97 1.72 21.11
CA ALA A 70 -16.72 1.45 21.83
C ALA A 70 -16.54 -0.03 22.26
N ASP A 71 -17.65 -0.74 22.51
CA ASP A 71 -17.65 -2.11 23.05
C ASP A 71 -17.50 -3.22 21.99
N ASP A 72 -17.45 -2.90 20.69
CA ASP A 72 -17.49 -3.87 19.59
C ASP A 72 -16.11 -4.53 19.32
N VAL A 73 -15.54 -5.12 20.38
CA VAL A 73 -14.20 -5.74 20.46
C VAL A 73 -14.02 -6.97 19.54
N TYR A 74 -15.08 -7.44 18.87
CA TYR A 74 -15.19 -8.80 18.35
C TYR A 74 -15.02 -9.00 16.83
N LEU A 75 -14.52 -8.01 16.06
CA LEU A 75 -14.14 -8.21 14.64
C LEU A 75 -12.62 -8.20 14.39
N TYR A 76 -12.01 -9.36 14.65
CA TYR A 76 -10.57 -9.60 14.61
C TYR A 76 -9.96 -9.66 13.19
N ARG A 77 -9.91 -8.53 12.47
CA ARG A 77 -9.06 -8.34 11.26
C ARG A 77 -8.10 -7.14 11.33
N ARG A 78 -7.45 -7.02 12.50
CA ARG A 78 -6.02 -6.67 12.69
C ARG A 78 -5.44 -5.32 12.22
N CYS A 79 -6.17 -4.46 11.50
CA CYS A 79 -5.65 -3.17 11.01
C CYS A 79 -6.51 -1.94 11.37
N PHE A 80 -7.62 -2.11 12.09
CA PHE A 80 -8.66 -1.08 12.23
C PHE A 80 -9.18 -0.94 13.66
N MET A 81 -8.30 -0.65 14.62
CA MET A 81 -8.74 0.01 15.84
C MET A 81 -9.01 1.48 15.51
N TYR A 82 -10.28 1.86 15.61
CA TYR A 82 -10.68 3.25 15.73
C TYR A 82 -10.91 3.47 17.22
N ASP A 83 -10.23 4.44 17.82
CA ASP A 83 -10.63 4.95 19.12
C ASP A 83 -11.85 5.86 18.90
N VAL A 84 -13.00 5.46 19.46
CA VAL A 84 -14.30 6.05 19.16
C VAL A 84 -15.09 6.24 20.45
N ASP A 85 -15.27 7.49 20.85
CA ASP A 85 -16.10 7.88 21.98
C ASP A 85 -17.48 8.33 21.48
N VAL A 86 -18.54 7.71 22.01
CA VAL A 86 -19.94 7.92 21.59
C VAL A 86 -20.72 8.57 22.72
N ARG A 87 -20.98 9.87 22.57
CA ARG A 87 -21.68 10.68 23.58
C ARG A 87 -23.12 10.92 23.14
N ARG A 88 -24.07 10.75 24.06
CA ARG A 88 -25.49 11.05 23.84
C ARG A 88 -25.84 12.31 24.63
N GLU A 89 -26.37 13.31 23.95
CA GLU A 89 -26.84 14.58 24.52
C GLU A 89 -28.34 14.73 24.23
N GLU A 90 -28.99 15.74 24.80
CA GLU A 90 -30.43 15.96 24.56
C GLU A 90 -30.69 16.26 23.07
N GLY A 91 -31.50 15.42 22.42
CA GLY A 91 -31.86 15.55 21.00
C GLY A 91 -30.80 15.12 19.98
N LYS A 92 -29.62 14.62 20.40
CA LYS A 92 -28.52 14.29 19.47
C LYS A 92 -27.51 13.26 19.96
N ILE A 93 -26.75 12.70 19.02
CA ILE A 93 -25.60 11.82 19.28
C ILE A 93 -24.34 12.44 18.67
N LEU A 94 -23.25 12.45 19.42
CA LEU A 94 -21.92 12.83 18.99
C LEU A 94 -21.02 11.59 18.94
N VAL A 95 -20.22 11.47 17.87
CA VAL A 95 -19.20 10.43 17.72
C VAL A 95 -17.86 11.10 17.47
N LEU A 96 -16.97 11.03 18.45
CA LEU A 96 -15.59 11.47 18.34
C LEU A 96 -14.75 10.31 17.79
N ILE A 97 -14.02 10.55 16.71
CA ILE A 97 -13.09 9.61 16.09
C ILE A 97 -11.68 10.17 16.29
N SER A 98 -10.91 9.58 17.21
CA SER A 98 -9.57 10.05 17.53
C SER A 98 -8.57 9.73 16.40
N SER A 99 -7.67 10.67 16.11
CA SER A 99 -6.54 10.53 15.19
C SER A 99 -6.93 9.91 13.83
N ILE A 100 -7.94 10.48 13.17
CA ILE A 100 -8.58 9.93 11.97
C ILE A 100 -7.57 9.64 10.84
N GLN A 101 -7.72 8.48 10.19
CA GLN A 101 -6.76 7.97 9.20
C GLN A 101 -7.34 7.96 7.79
N SER A 102 -6.52 8.00 6.74
CA SER A 102 -6.99 8.00 5.34
C SER A 102 -7.90 6.81 4.99
N TRP A 103 -7.73 5.65 5.63
CA TRP A 103 -8.63 4.49 5.47
C TRP A 103 -9.98 4.64 6.20
N SER A 104 -10.20 5.71 6.96
CA SER A 104 -11.52 6.09 7.48
C SER A 104 -12.45 6.63 6.40
N GLU A 105 -11.93 7.02 5.22
CA GLU A 105 -12.68 7.58 4.10
C GLU A 105 -13.79 6.63 3.57
N GLY A 106 -15.04 7.04 3.77
CA GLY A 106 -16.24 6.36 3.33
C GLY A 106 -17.50 7.07 3.86
N PRO A 107 -18.69 6.60 3.47
CA PRO A 107 -19.94 7.18 3.95
C PRO A 107 -20.28 6.70 5.37
N TYR A 108 -20.72 7.66 6.18
CA TYR A 108 -21.28 7.51 7.52
C TYR A 108 -22.78 7.82 7.46
N ARG A 109 -23.58 7.16 8.29
CA ARG A 109 -25.01 7.45 8.46
C ARG A 109 -25.45 7.20 9.90
N CYS A 110 -26.59 7.77 10.28
CA CYS A 110 -27.34 7.31 11.45
C CYS A 110 -28.43 6.34 11.03
N VAL A 111 -28.78 5.42 11.93
CA VAL A 111 -29.91 4.50 11.77
C VAL A 111 -30.68 4.43 13.09
N SER A 112 -32.01 4.42 13.00
CA SER A 112 -32.90 4.14 14.13
C SER A 112 -33.30 2.66 14.12
N GLU A 113 -33.14 1.96 15.24
CA GLU A 113 -33.61 0.58 15.43
C GLU A 113 -35.14 0.49 15.49
N ASN A 114 -35.82 1.57 15.87
CA ASN A 114 -37.21 1.54 16.36
C ASN A 114 -38.25 2.04 15.34
N SER A 115 -37.84 2.39 14.12
CA SER A 115 -38.75 2.85 13.06
C SER A 115 -38.93 1.80 11.95
N SER A 116 -40.13 1.24 11.85
CA SER A 116 -40.56 0.28 10.82
C SER A 116 -40.85 0.90 9.45
N ALA A 117 -40.28 2.08 9.17
CA ALA A 117 -40.39 2.79 7.90
C ALA A 117 -39.21 2.46 6.97
N ALA A 118 -39.37 2.68 5.66
CA ALA A 118 -38.31 2.46 4.67
C ALA A 118 -37.12 3.44 4.87
N ASP A 119 -37.40 4.68 5.27
CA ASP A 119 -36.41 5.70 5.65
C ASP A 119 -36.12 5.63 7.16
N ASN A 120 -35.46 4.56 7.62
CA ASN A 120 -35.00 4.44 9.01
C ASN A 120 -33.57 4.98 9.23
N SER A 121 -32.91 5.45 8.17
CA SER A 121 -31.55 5.99 8.20
C SER A 121 -31.45 7.40 7.65
N SER A 122 -30.44 8.16 8.09
CA SER A 122 -30.08 9.44 7.49
C SER A 122 -29.58 9.26 6.05
N GLU A 123 -29.55 10.37 5.31
CA GLU A 123 -28.65 10.50 4.16
C GLU A 123 -27.19 10.25 4.58
N SER A 124 -26.36 9.80 3.63
CA SER A 124 -25.01 9.31 3.94
C SER A 124 -23.91 10.36 3.69
N LEU A 125 -23.22 10.78 4.74
CA LEU A 125 -22.15 11.77 4.69
C LEU A 125 -20.79 11.10 4.44
N SER A 126 -20.09 11.46 3.36
CA SER A 126 -18.69 11.06 3.14
C SER A 126 -17.75 12.23 3.46
N ILE A 127 -16.74 11.97 4.28
CA ILE A 127 -15.77 12.99 4.72
C ILE A 127 -14.47 12.82 3.93
N PRO A 128 -14.00 13.83 3.18
CA PRO A 128 -12.69 13.79 2.56
C PRO A 128 -11.61 13.94 3.63
N ILE A 129 -10.62 13.04 3.62
CA ILE A 129 -9.50 13.04 4.56
C ILE A 129 -8.23 13.37 3.79
N HIS A 130 -7.75 14.60 3.96
CA HIS A 130 -6.61 15.12 3.22
C HIS A 130 -5.30 14.68 3.88
N TYR A 131 -4.36 14.17 3.09
CA TYR A 131 -3.05 13.73 3.57
C TYR A 131 -1.97 13.99 2.53
N MET A 132 -0.73 14.17 3.01
CA MET A 132 0.45 14.27 2.16
C MET A 132 1.65 13.62 2.86
N ARG A 133 2.18 12.56 2.25
CA ARG A 133 3.38 11.85 2.71
C ARG A 133 4.64 12.66 2.38
N GLU A 134 5.79 12.15 2.83
CA GLU A 134 7.09 12.78 2.55
C GLU A 134 7.34 12.88 1.04
N VAL A 135 8.03 13.96 0.65
CA VAL A 135 8.35 14.25 -0.75
C VAL A 135 9.67 13.58 -1.11
N SER A 136 9.64 12.62 -2.03
CA SER A 136 10.83 12.06 -2.63
C SER A 136 11.28 12.90 -3.83
N VAL A 137 12.60 12.91 -4.06
CA VAL A 137 13.22 13.44 -5.27
C VAL A 137 14.16 12.38 -5.83
N HIS A 138 13.94 12.01 -7.09
CA HIS A 138 14.74 11.03 -7.83
C HIS A 138 15.25 11.61 -9.15
N ARG A 139 16.34 11.04 -9.67
CA ARG A 139 16.85 11.38 -11.01
C ARG A 139 16.01 10.65 -12.06
N ALA A 140 15.41 11.40 -12.98
CA ALA A 140 14.65 10.83 -14.09
C ALA A 140 15.58 10.21 -15.15
N GLY A 141 15.06 9.28 -15.95
CA GLY A 141 15.78 8.64 -17.07
C GLY A 141 16.56 7.36 -16.73
N LEU A 142 16.82 7.07 -15.45
CA LEU A 142 17.55 5.86 -15.01
C LEU A 142 16.65 4.61 -14.78
N GLY A 143 15.42 4.65 -15.29
CA GLY A 143 14.48 3.53 -15.28
C GLY A 143 13.98 3.11 -13.89
N TYR A 144 13.50 1.87 -13.78
CA TYR A 144 12.88 1.33 -12.56
C TYR A 144 13.84 1.24 -11.37
N LEU A 145 15.16 1.13 -11.61
CA LEU A 145 16.18 1.01 -10.56
C LEU A 145 16.22 2.26 -9.66
N THR A 146 16.08 3.46 -10.24
CA THR A 146 16.09 4.72 -9.48
C THR A 146 14.92 4.91 -8.53
N ARG A 147 13.81 4.17 -8.67
CA ARG A 147 12.69 4.24 -7.71
C ARG A 147 12.98 3.48 -6.39
N TYR A 148 14.01 2.63 -6.36
CA TYR A 148 14.46 1.95 -5.13
C TYR A 148 15.60 2.69 -4.41
N PHE A 149 16.45 3.43 -5.14
CA PHE A 149 17.41 4.38 -4.56
C PHE A 149 16.70 5.71 -4.23
N ASN A 150 15.70 5.62 -3.34
CA ASN A 150 14.47 6.42 -3.39
C ASN A 150 14.57 7.87 -2.85
N GLN A 151 15.77 8.38 -2.57
CA GLN A 151 15.97 9.77 -2.16
C GLN A 151 17.37 10.27 -2.50
N VAL A 152 17.48 11.20 -3.45
CA VAL A 152 18.74 11.92 -3.71
C VAL A 152 18.85 13.07 -2.70
N GLU A 153 19.79 12.97 -1.74
CA GLU A 153 20.12 14.07 -0.83
C GLU A 153 21.26 14.94 -1.38
N GLU A 154 22.29 14.30 -1.93
CA GLU A 154 23.34 14.95 -2.71
C GLU A 154 23.39 14.38 -4.14
N LEU A 155 23.30 15.28 -5.12
CA LEU A 155 23.41 15.00 -6.54
C LEU A 155 24.76 15.52 -7.06
N LYS A 156 25.66 14.60 -7.42
CA LYS A 156 26.94 14.90 -8.08
C LYS A 156 26.80 14.74 -9.59
N VAL A 157 27.03 15.83 -10.32
CA VAL A 157 26.90 15.95 -11.78
C VAL A 157 28.17 16.61 -12.31
N ARG A 158 28.70 16.19 -13.46
CA ARG A 158 29.88 16.85 -14.04
C ARG A 158 29.46 18.06 -14.85
N LEU A 159 30.35 19.03 -14.95
CA LEU A 159 30.19 20.20 -15.81
C LEU A 159 29.91 19.73 -17.26
N GLY A 160 28.82 20.20 -17.85
CA GLY A 160 28.38 19.84 -19.20
C GLY A 160 27.48 18.60 -19.31
N ASP A 161 27.35 17.77 -18.26
CA ASP A 161 26.33 16.70 -18.23
C ASP A 161 24.92 17.31 -18.14
N ASP A 162 23.92 16.67 -18.76
CA ASP A 162 22.51 16.96 -18.52
C ASP A 162 21.97 16.21 -17.30
N VAL A 163 21.00 16.79 -16.58
CA VAL A 163 20.22 16.09 -15.56
C VAL A 163 18.76 16.56 -15.50
N GLN A 164 17.86 15.62 -15.27
CA GLN A 164 16.49 15.91 -14.86
C GLN A 164 16.20 15.28 -13.50
N LEU A 165 15.78 16.09 -12.54
CA LEU A 165 15.18 15.66 -11.29
C LEU A 165 13.66 15.60 -11.45
N GLU A 166 13.03 14.61 -10.83
CA GLU A 166 11.58 14.49 -10.73
C GLU A 166 11.21 14.38 -9.24
N CYS A 167 10.17 15.11 -8.86
CA CYS A 167 9.64 15.20 -7.52
C CYS A 167 8.31 14.43 -7.44
N SER A 168 8.09 13.71 -6.34
CA SER A 168 6.85 12.96 -6.11
C SER A 168 6.50 12.84 -4.62
N THR A 169 5.21 12.79 -4.32
CA THR A 169 4.67 12.35 -3.02
C THR A 169 3.39 11.54 -3.23
N SER A 170 2.98 10.80 -2.20
CA SER A 170 1.65 10.17 -2.09
C SER A 170 0.75 11.08 -1.27
N ALA A 171 -0.43 11.42 -1.79
CA ALA A 171 -1.37 12.35 -1.19
C ALA A 171 -2.82 11.99 -1.54
N SER A 172 -3.78 12.56 -0.80
CA SER A 172 -5.22 12.42 -1.04
C SER A 172 -5.65 12.89 -2.43
N GLU A 173 -5.06 13.98 -2.88
CA GLU A 173 -5.27 14.60 -4.18
C GLU A 173 -3.95 14.73 -4.92
N LYS A 174 -4.00 14.97 -6.24
CA LYS A 174 -2.80 15.31 -7.01
C LYS A 174 -2.29 16.69 -6.54
N PRO A 175 -1.08 16.80 -5.96
CA PRO A 175 -0.56 18.08 -5.50
C PRO A 175 0.05 18.87 -6.64
N ASP A 176 0.11 20.19 -6.46
CA ASP A 176 0.92 21.08 -7.27
C ASP A 176 2.37 21.08 -6.76
N TYR A 177 3.32 21.25 -7.69
CA TYR A 177 4.76 21.12 -7.44
C TYR A 177 5.51 22.40 -7.84
N PHE A 178 6.34 22.89 -6.93
CA PHE A 178 7.14 24.11 -7.11
C PHE A 178 8.60 23.82 -6.75
N TRP A 179 9.51 24.10 -7.68
CA TRP A 179 10.95 24.12 -7.41
C TRP A 179 11.41 25.54 -7.10
N THR A 180 12.27 25.67 -6.10
CA THR A 180 13.02 26.89 -5.78
C THR A 180 14.49 26.56 -5.56
N LYS A 181 15.37 27.57 -5.59
CA LYS A 181 16.81 27.44 -5.33
C LYS A 181 17.20 28.42 -4.23
N GLU A 182 17.95 27.95 -3.23
CA GLU A 182 18.37 28.80 -2.12
C GLU A 182 19.30 29.93 -2.61
N GLY A 183 18.90 31.18 -2.38
CA GLY A 183 19.64 32.38 -2.78
C GLY A 183 19.20 33.03 -4.09
N GLU A 184 18.19 32.49 -4.78
CA GLU A 184 17.65 33.06 -6.03
C GLU A 184 16.12 33.17 -5.96
N ASP A 185 15.56 34.30 -6.41
CA ASP A 185 14.12 34.54 -6.55
C ASP A 185 13.54 33.82 -7.79
N TRP A 186 13.87 32.54 -7.93
CA TRP A 186 13.48 31.66 -9.03
C TRP A 186 12.49 30.59 -8.56
N VAL A 187 11.38 30.47 -9.28
CA VAL A 187 10.32 29.48 -9.03
C VAL A 187 9.95 28.78 -10.33
N LEU A 188 9.94 27.44 -10.33
CA LEU A 188 9.47 26.61 -11.44
C LEU A 188 8.30 25.75 -11.00
N SER A 189 7.10 26.07 -11.50
CA SER A 189 5.84 25.34 -11.25
C SER A 189 5.74 24.06 -12.08
N ALA A 190 6.57 23.07 -11.76
CA ALA A 190 6.57 21.75 -12.41
C ALA A 190 7.03 20.64 -11.45
N ASN A 191 6.58 19.40 -11.67
CA ASN A 191 7.12 18.25 -10.92
C ASN A 191 8.54 17.85 -11.36
N LYS A 192 9.05 18.43 -12.46
CA LYS A 192 10.35 18.13 -13.08
C LYS A 192 11.22 19.37 -13.18
N LEU A 193 12.43 19.27 -12.66
CA LEU A 193 13.50 20.23 -12.83
C LEU A 193 14.50 19.67 -13.83
N LYS A 194 14.74 20.40 -14.93
CA LYS A 194 15.80 20.12 -15.90
C LYS A 194 16.96 21.10 -15.69
N LEU A 195 18.17 20.57 -15.66
CA LEU A 195 19.41 21.34 -15.77
C LEU A 195 20.16 20.77 -16.98
N GLU A 196 20.23 21.54 -18.06
CA GLU A 196 20.83 21.13 -19.33
C GLU A 196 22.20 21.80 -19.48
N LYS A 197 23.24 21.04 -19.86
CA LYS A 197 24.66 21.47 -19.93
C LYS A 197 25.18 22.10 -18.64
N VAL A 198 25.00 21.40 -17.52
CA VAL A 198 25.23 21.88 -16.13
C VAL A 198 26.51 22.71 -15.99
N THR A 199 26.35 23.96 -15.54
CA THR A 199 27.44 24.91 -15.28
C THR A 199 27.80 24.93 -13.79
N ARG A 200 28.88 25.63 -13.42
CA ARG A 200 29.19 25.84 -11.98
C ARG A 200 28.14 26.68 -11.24
N GLN A 201 27.31 27.45 -11.95
CA GLN A 201 26.23 28.26 -11.34
C GLN A 201 25.00 27.42 -10.98
N ASP A 202 24.85 26.23 -11.58
CA ASP A 202 23.81 25.25 -11.24
C ASP A 202 24.14 24.44 -9.96
N GLY A 203 25.30 24.69 -9.36
CA GLY A 203 25.60 24.22 -8.00
C GLY A 203 24.78 24.99 -6.97
N GLY A 204 24.19 24.28 -6.00
CA GLY A 204 23.34 24.93 -5.00
C GLY A 204 22.47 23.95 -4.21
N ARG A 205 21.42 24.48 -3.58
CA ARG A 205 20.41 23.71 -2.85
C ARG A 205 19.04 23.99 -3.46
N TYR A 206 18.45 22.98 -4.07
CA TYR A 206 17.16 23.07 -4.76
C TYR A 206 16.08 22.43 -3.89
N THR A 207 14.98 23.13 -3.64
CA THR A 207 13.87 22.63 -2.84
C THR A 207 12.66 22.40 -3.72
N CYS A 208 12.19 21.16 -3.79
CA CYS A 208 10.85 20.87 -4.28
C CYS A 208 9.85 21.04 -3.13
N THR A 209 8.76 21.76 -3.36
CA THR A 209 7.58 21.82 -2.48
C THR A 209 6.39 21.21 -3.22
N ALA A 210 5.69 20.29 -2.56
CA ALA A 210 4.39 19.80 -2.97
C ALA A 210 3.31 20.42 -2.08
N GLN A 211 2.20 20.88 -2.65
CA GLN A 211 1.10 21.54 -1.95
C GLN A 211 -0.25 20.99 -2.43
N SER A 212 -1.23 20.82 -1.53
CA SER A 212 -2.60 20.48 -1.93
C SER A 212 -3.28 21.69 -2.58
N PRO A 213 -3.98 21.51 -3.73
CA PRO A 213 -4.70 22.60 -4.39
C PRO A 213 -5.93 23.08 -3.61
N THR A 214 -6.48 22.23 -2.72
CA THR A 214 -7.68 22.52 -1.91
C THR A 214 -7.32 23.00 -0.51
N VAL A 215 -6.28 22.41 0.11
CA VAL A 215 -5.88 22.67 1.49
C VAL A 215 -4.49 23.31 1.51
N GLN A 216 -4.42 24.64 1.43
CA GLN A 216 -3.15 25.38 1.26
C GLN A 216 -2.12 25.14 2.37
N SER A 217 -2.57 24.83 3.59
CA SER A 217 -1.72 24.47 4.73
C SER A 217 -1.09 23.07 4.61
N LEU A 218 -1.67 22.18 3.81
CA LEU A 218 -1.17 20.84 3.55
C LEU A 218 -0.08 20.90 2.46
N MET A 219 1.14 21.21 2.90
CA MET A 219 2.35 21.17 2.07
C MET A 219 3.47 20.34 2.72
N LYS A 220 4.31 19.75 1.87
CA LYS A 220 5.55 19.06 2.25
C LYS A 220 6.65 19.49 1.28
N LYS A 221 7.90 19.52 1.74
CA LYS A 221 9.05 19.94 0.93
C LYS A 221 10.27 19.08 1.16
N ARG A 222 11.11 18.95 0.14
CA ARG A 222 12.39 18.23 0.19
C ARG A 222 13.46 19.01 -0.56
N THR A 223 14.58 19.21 0.11
CA THR A 223 15.75 19.91 -0.43
C THR A 223 16.82 18.90 -0.88
N VAL A 224 17.44 19.17 -2.02
CA VAL A 224 18.54 18.38 -2.61
C VAL A 224 19.72 19.29 -2.87
N ARG A 225 20.93 18.86 -2.50
CA ARG A 225 22.17 19.57 -2.82
C ARG A 225 22.65 19.14 -4.20
N VAL A 226 22.86 20.09 -5.10
CA VAL A 226 23.53 19.86 -6.40
C VAL A 226 24.98 20.29 -6.28
N THR A 227 25.89 19.34 -6.47
CA THR A 227 27.34 19.51 -6.41
C THR A 227 27.91 19.29 -7.80
N VAL A 228 28.48 20.35 -8.39
CA VAL A 228 29.02 20.32 -9.76
C VAL A 228 30.49 19.92 -9.74
N LEU A 229 30.78 18.73 -10.26
CA LEU A 229 32.13 18.21 -10.45
C LEU A 229 32.78 18.85 -11.69
N PRO A 230 34.12 18.98 -11.74
CA PRO A 230 34.80 19.45 -12.94
C PRO A 230 34.63 18.46 -14.11
N GLU A 231 34.81 18.95 -15.33
CA GLU A 231 34.67 18.19 -16.58
C GLU A 231 35.57 16.94 -16.64
N ASN A 232 36.76 17.01 -16.05
CA ASN A 232 37.73 15.93 -15.96
C ASN A 232 37.53 14.98 -14.77
N ALA A 233 36.47 15.14 -13.97
CA ALA A 233 36.15 14.20 -12.89
C ALA A 233 35.80 12.81 -13.44
N ALA A 234 36.22 11.76 -12.72
CA ALA A 234 35.97 10.41 -13.15
C ALA A 234 34.46 10.10 -13.11
N TRP A 235 33.97 9.33 -14.09
CA TRP A 235 32.53 9.06 -14.22
C TRP A 235 31.90 8.46 -12.95
N TYR A 236 32.66 7.66 -12.20
CA TYR A 236 32.24 7.02 -10.95
C TYR A 236 32.16 7.96 -9.74
N GLU A 237 32.62 9.22 -9.84
CA GLU A 237 32.42 10.25 -8.81
C GLU A 237 31.00 10.85 -8.86
N SER A 238 30.35 10.81 -10.02
CA SER A 238 28.96 11.25 -10.20
C SER A 238 27.99 10.30 -9.50
N THR A 239 26.85 10.81 -9.01
CA THR A 239 25.83 9.96 -8.35
C THR A 239 25.33 8.85 -9.29
N ALA A 240 25.24 9.12 -10.59
CA ALA A 240 24.88 8.12 -11.59
C ALA A 240 25.96 7.02 -11.71
N GLY A 241 27.24 7.40 -11.74
CA GLY A 241 28.35 6.45 -11.78
C GLY A 241 28.45 5.58 -10.53
N GLN A 242 28.22 6.15 -9.34
CA GLN A 242 28.17 5.40 -8.08
C GLN A 242 27.03 4.37 -8.07
N VAL A 243 25.83 4.74 -8.54
CA VAL A 243 24.70 3.81 -8.69
C VAL A 243 25.00 2.70 -9.71
N ILE A 244 25.62 3.03 -10.87
CA ILE A 244 26.00 2.01 -11.87
C ILE A 244 27.05 1.04 -11.32
N LEU A 245 28.07 1.54 -10.62
CA LEU A 245 29.13 0.73 -10.03
C LEU A 245 28.58 -0.20 -8.95
N THR A 246 27.78 0.32 -8.02
CA THR A 246 27.17 -0.50 -6.95
C THR A 246 26.20 -1.55 -7.49
N VAL A 247 25.34 -1.21 -8.46
CA VAL A 247 24.45 -2.18 -9.13
C VAL A 247 25.26 -3.26 -9.86
N SER A 248 26.34 -2.90 -10.55
CA SER A 248 27.24 -3.87 -11.20
C SER A 248 27.89 -4.83 -10.21
N CYS A 249 28.39 -4.32 -9.08
CA CYS A 249 28.99 -5.14 -8.02
C CYS A 249 27.97 -6.10 -7.39
N VAL A 250 26.75 -5.63 -7.08
CA VAL A 250 25.67 -6.48 -6.54
C VAL A 250 25.26 -7.55 -7.56
N GLY A 251 25.10 -7.19 -8.82
CA GLY A 251 24.80 -8.14 -9.90
C GLY A 251 25.85 -9.24 -10.04
N PHE A 252 27.14 -8.87 -10.00
CA PHE A 252 28.25 -9.83 -10.06
C PHE A 252 28.24 -10.80 -8.87
N VAL A 253 28.02 -10.31 -7.64
CA VAL A 253 27.92 -11.16 -6.43
C VAL A 253 26.74 -12.12 -6.54
N LEU A 254 25.57 -11.66 -7.00
CA LEU A 254 24.40 -12.53 -7.20
C LEU A 254 24.64 -13.61 -8.26
N VAL A 255 25.37 -13.31 -9.35
CA VAL A 255 25.78 -14.29 -10.35
C VAL A 255 26.73 -15.34 -9.76
N LEU A 256 27.72 -14.94 -8.95
CA LEU A 256 28.62 -15.89 -8.26
C LEU A 256 27.86 -16.81 -7.29
N ILE A 257 26.91 -16.27 -6.52
CA ILE A 257 26.05 -17.06 -5.64
C ILE A 257 25.19 -18.04 -6.46
N GLY A 258 24.62 -17.60 -7.59
CA GLY A 258 23.88 -18.46 -8.52
C GLY A 258 24.72 -19.62 -9.06
N ILE A 259 25.94 -19.35 -9.53
CA ILE A 259 26.87 -20.37 -10.03
C ILE A 259 27.26 -21.36 -8.92
N SER A 260 27.51 -20.88 -7.71
CA SER A 260 27.80 -21.72 -6.53
C SER A 260 26.61 -22.64 -6.19
N MET A 261 25.39 -22.09 -6.19
CA MET A 261 24.16 -22.84 -5.92
C MET A 261 23.88 -23.89 -7.01
N ILE A 262 24.02 -23.54 -8.28
CA ILE A 262 23.86 -24.45 -9.42
C ILE A 262 24.90 -25.59 -9.35
N THR A 263 26.19 -25.27 -9.16
CA THR A 263 27.24 -26.30 -9.07
C THR A 263 27.07 -27.22 -7.86
N TYR A 264 26.57 -26.71 -6.73
CA TYR A 264 26.16 -27.52 -5.58
C TYR A 264 25.00 -28.46 -5.92
N LEU A 265 23.94 -27.98 -6.58
CA LEU A 265 22.81 -28.81 -7.00
C LEU A 265 23.23 -29.88 -8.02
N CYS A 266 24.06 -29.54 -9.01
CA CYS A 266 24.57 -30.51 -9.99
C CYS A 266 25.41 -31.60 -9.32
N ARG A 267 26.28 -31.26 -8.36
CA ARG A 267 27.03 -32.24 -7.54
C ARG A 267 26.09 -33.15 -6.74
N ARG A 268 25.07 -32.57 -6.09
CA ARG A 268 24.08 -33.32 -5.29
C ARG A 268 23.18 -34.23 -6.15
N ALA A 269 22.90 -33.85 -7.40
CA ALA A 269 22.19 -34.68 -8.37
C ALA A 269 23.09 -35.84 -8.86
N SER A 270 24.35 -35.57 -9.21
CA SER A 270 25.33 -36.61 -9.58
C SER A 270 25.48 -37.66 -8.48
N GLN A 271 25.61 -37.24 -7.21
CA GLN A 271 25.67 -38.16 -6.05
C GLN A 271 24.42 -39.03 -5.84
N ARG A 272 23.25 -38.62 -6.38
CA ARG A 272 22.04 -39.46 -6.38
C ARG A 272 22.07 -40.51 -7.50
N ASN A 273 22.58 -40.15 -8.68
CA ASN A 273 22.65 -41.07 -9.82
C ASN A 273 23.68 -42.21 -9.59
N CYS A 274 24.65 -42.05 -8.69
CA CYS A 274 25.53 -43.13 -8.24
C CYS A 274 24.85 -44.17 -7.30
N LYS A 275 23.52 -44.17 -7.17
CA LYS A 275 22.77 -45.07 -6.27
C LYS A 275 21.60 -45.80 -6.94
N GLY A 276 21.90 -46.57 -7.98
CA GLY A 276 21.01 -47.62 -8.48
C GLY A 276 21.47 -48.25 -9.80
N PRO A 277 20.91 -49.41 -10.19
CA PRO A 277 20.07 -50.31 -9.38
C PRO A 277 20.92 -51.25 -8.51
N ILE A 278 20.31 -52.25 -7.86
CA ILE A 278 21.02 -53.39 -7.27
C ILE A 278 21.41 -54.34 -8.41
N ASP A 279 22.69 -54.71 -8.50
CA ASP A 279 23.20 -55.70 -9.46
C ASP A 279 23.21 -57.10 -8.82
N ASP A 280 22.18 -57.90 -9.10
CA ASP A 280 21.97 -59.24 -8.55
C ASP A 280 22.94 -60.28 -9.15
N ARG A 281 24.25 -60.14 -8.85
CA ARG A 281 25.27 -61.01 -9.46
C ARG A 281 26.46 -61.41 -8.59
N SER A 282 26.26 -61.68 -7.29
CA SER A 282 27.32 -62.26 -6.45
C SER A 282 26.88 -63.24 -5.35
N GLN A 283 26.39 -64.43 -5.74
CA GLN A 283 26.55 -65.68 -4.95
C GLN A 283 26.76 -66.92 -5.84
N LYS A 284 27.92 -67.02 -6.50
CA LYS A 284 28.47 -68.32 -6.90
C LYS A 284 29.35 -68.86 -5.77
N LYS A 285 28.79 -69.71 -4.90
CA LYS A 285 29.59 -70.53 -3.97
C LYS A 285 30.11 -71.77 -4.72
N PRO A 286 31.41 -72.12 -4.61
CA PRO A 286 31.96 -73.30 -5.28
C PRO A 286 31.51 -74.58 -4.57
N ILE A 287 31.03 -75.56 -5.34
CA ILE A 287 30.74 -76.91 -4.83
C ILE A 287 32.02 -77.74 -4.92
N TYR A 288 32.68 -77.95 -3.77
CA TYR A 288 33.67 -79.01 -3.62
C TYR A 288 32.96 -80.38 -3.54
N LYS A 289 33.62 -81.44 -4.00
CA LYS A 289 33.01 -82.77 -4.21
C LYS A 289 33.87 -83.87 -3.58
N ASN A 290 33.20 -84.88 -3.00
CA ASN A 290 33.77 -86.08 -2.32
C ASN A 290 34.45 -85.74 -0.97
N SER A 291 34.48 -86.59 0.07
CA SER A 291 33.84 -87.88 0.42
C SER A 291 34.16 -88.18 1.93
N VAL A 292 33.73 -89.22 2.65
CA VAL A 292 33.04 -90.52 2.38
C VAL A 292 32.16 -90.91 3.60
N GLU A 293 31.36 -91.99 3.51
CA GLU A 293 30.59 -92.66 4.60
C GLU A 293 29.54 -91.83 5.40
N SER A 294 28.45 -92.38 5.98
CA SER A 294 27.96 -93.77 6.06
C SER A 294 26.42 -93.89 5.91
N LEU A 295 25.94 -95.13 5.67
CA LEU A 295 24.54 -95.58 5.62
C LEU A 295 24.17 -96.35 6.90
N PRO A 296 22.91 -96.81 7.13
CA PRO A 296 21.56 -96.30 6.76
C PRO A 296 20.56 -96.33 7.95
N SER A 297 19.26 -96.03 7.74
CA SER A 297 18.10 -96.94 8.02
C SER A 297 16.73 -96.22 8.19
N THR A 298 15.65 -96.83 7.63
CA THR A 298 14.19 -96.76 7.96
C THR A 298 13.49 -95.38 8.14
N SER A 299 12.19 -95.18 7.83
CA SER A 299 11.09 -96.05 7.35
C SER A 299 10.09 -95.31 6.42
N SER A 300 9.17 -96.06 5.82
CA SER A 300 7.73 -95.74 5.55
C SER A 300 7.08 -94.72 6.53
N ASP A 301 5.97 -94.01 6.26
CA ASP A 301 4.83 -94.17 5.30
C ASP A 301 3.96 -92.86 5.32
N LYS A 302 3.06 -92.42 4.40
CA LYS A 302 2.56 -92.77 3.04
C LYS A 302 2.14 -91.50 2.24
N GLN A 303 1.80 -91.68 0.96
CA GLN A 303 0.86 -90.89 0.12
C GLN A 303 -0.64 -91.20 0.46
N PRO A 304 -1.71 -90.73 -0.24
CA PRO A 304 -1.80 -89.82 -1.41
C PRO A 304 -2.93 -88.72 -1.37
N LEU A 305 -2.91 -87.84 -2.39
CA LEU A 305 -4.02 -87.29 -3.20
C LEU A 305 -5.43 -87.08 -2.56
N VAL A 306 -5.93 -85.84 -2.62
CA VAL A 306 -6.67 -85.30 -3.80
C VAL A 306 -6.13 -83.92 -4.11
#